data_AF-A0A7S3RKJ8-F1
#
_entry.id   AF-A0A7S3RKJ8-F1
#
_cell.length_a   1.000
_cell.length_b   1.000
_cell.length_c   1.000
_cell.angle_alpha   90.00
_cell.angle_beta   90.00
_cell.angle_gamma   90.00
#
_symmetry.space_group_name_H-M   'P 1'
#
loop_
_entity.id
_entity.type
_entity.pdbx_description
1 polymer ?
#
loop_
_entity_poly.entity_id
_entity_poly.type
_entity_poly.pdbx_seq_one_letter_code
_entity_poly.pdbx_strand_id
1 'polypeptide(L)'
;GREGEMDALQTSIAGALEADQKKTQINDAKLRAVSQRVDYDEFCKLVAGAHLKPVKPCSSDSRNISKPFDQFVLPKYEPSIPARGTAAITTTQLSSSFEKPTDLNDFTRTWRRKCKTDGDKLKYLRVLDVDALPILFRTEMDPVILDGIVEALHTMLCEPVPECEGDILETNRWALRLLTSISRLNRFETTITFAAGPTEKKLAAIFDSILVSVSSRGDETDGELDTSATAIRDVRARFRV
;
A
#
# COMPACT_ATOMS: atom_id res chain seq x y z
N GLY A 1 -66.75 14.42 -16.97
CA GLY A 1 -65.32 14.27 -16.68
C GLY A 1 -65.02 14.86 -15.32
N ARG A 2 -65.14 14.06 -14.25
CA ARG A 2 -64.70 14.42 -12.88
C ARG A 2 -63.43 13.67 -12.49
N GLU A 3 -63.19 12.50 -13.08
CA GLU A 3 -62.01 11.66 -12.81
C GLU A 3 -60.73 12.30 -13.35
N GLY A 4 -60.74 12.85 -14.58
CA GLY A 4 -59.58 13.55 -15.14
C GLY A 4 -59.19 14.85 -14.41
N GLU A 5 -60.14 15.52 -13.75
CA GLU A 5 -59.85 16.70 -12.92
C GLU A 5 -59.16 16.31 -11.60
N MET A 6 -59.54 15.16 -11.03
CA MET A 6 -58.92 14.62 -9.82
C MET A 6 -57.48 14.17 -10.06
N ASP A 7 -57.21 13.50 -11.19
CA ASP A 7 -55.87 13.06 -11.57
C ASP A 7 -54.94 14.25 -11.87
N ALA A 8 -55.46 15.29 -12.52
CA ALA A 8 -54.73 16.53 -12.76
C ALA A 8 -54.38 17.24 -11.44
N LEU A 9 -55.31 17.26 -10.49
CA LEU A 9 -55.08 17.82 -9.16
C LEU A 9 -54.03 17.03 -8.37
N GLN A 10 -54.10 15.70 -8.38
CA GLN A 10 -53.12 14.84 -7.70
C GLN A 10 -51.71 15.03 -8.27
N THR A 11 -51.59 15.13 -9.59
CA THR A 11 -50.30 15.38 -10.25
C THR A 11 -49.73 16.74 -9.88
N SER A 12 -50.58 17.77 -9.83
CA SER A 12 -50.19 19.12 -9.41
C SER A 12 -49.70 19.14 -7.95
N ILE A 13 -50.41 18.47 -7.05
CA ILE A 13 -50.03 18.36 -5.63
C ILE A 13 -48.71 17.60 -5.47
N ALA A 14 -48.54 16.48 -6.18
CA ALA A 14 -47.31 15.70 -6.12
C ALA A 14 -46.10 16.51 -6.62
N GLY A 15 -46.25 17.25 -7.71
CA GLY A 15 -45.20 18.12 -8.24
C GLY A 15 -44.83 19.27 -7.30
N ALA A 16 -45.83 19.89 -6.66
CA ALA A 16 -45.59 20.93 -5.67
C ALA A 16 -44.82 20.41 -4.44
N LEU A 17 -45.15 19.20 -3.98
CA LEU A 17 -44.46 18.56 -2.86
C LEU A 17 -43.00 18.22 -3.18
N GLU A 18 -42.74 17.69 -4.38
CA GLU A 18 -41.37 17.37 -4.80
C GLU A 18 -40.51 18.64 -4.93
N ALA A 19 -41.08 19.73 -5.45
CA ALA A 19 -40.39 21.02 -5.54
C ALA A 19 -40.01 21.58 -4.15
N ASP A 20 -40.92 21.48 -3.17
CA ASP A 20 -40.67 21.95 -1.80
C ASP A 20 -39.62 21.08 -1.09
N GLN A 21 -39.68 19.76 -1.28
CA GLN A 21 -38.68 18.83 -0.77
C GLN A 21 -37.28 19.14 -1.33
N LYS A 22 -37.18 19.38 -2.65
CA LYS A 22 -35.91 19.74 -3.30
C LYS A 22 -35.35 21.05 -2.76
N LYS A 23 -36.20 22.07 -2.59
CA LYS A 23 -35.80 23.38 -2.03
C LYS A 23 -35.26 23.22 -0.61
N THR A 24 -35.92 22.41 0.20
CA THR A 24 -35.52 22.13 1.59
C THR A 24 -34.15 21.44 1.63
N GLN A 25 -33.93 20.40 0.82
CA GLN A 25 -32.65 19.69 0.75
C GLN A 25 -31.48 20.58 0.32
N ILE A 26 -31.70 21.42 -0.69
CA ILE A 26 -30.70 22.39 -1.17
C ILE A 26 -30.37 23.41 -0.07
N ASN A 27 -31.37 23.93 0.63
CA ASN A 27 -31.15 24.90 1.69
C ASN A 27 -30.39 24.30 2.88
N ASP A 28 -30.75 23.08 3.29
CA ASP A 28 -30.04 22.35 4.33
C ASP A 28 -28.57 22.10 3.95
N ALA A 29 -28.30 21.72 2.71
CA ALA A 29 -26.93 21.57 2.22
C ALA A 29 -26.15 22.90 2.20
N LYS A 30 -26.79 24.01 1.83
CA LYS A 30 -26.17 25.35 1.90
C LYS A 30 -25.81 25.71 3.34
N LEU A 31 -26.73 25.52 4.29
CA LEU A 31 -26.50 25.79 5.71
C LEU A 31 -25.38 24.92 6.28
N ARG A 32 -25.34 23.63 5.90
CA ARG A 32 -24.27 22.69 6.29
C ARG A 32 -22.91 23.10 5.71
N ALA A 33 -22.85 23.46 4.44
CA ALA A 33 -21.60 23.88 3.81
C ALA A 33 -21.06 25.17 4.45
N VAL A 34 -21.94 26.13 4.75
CA VAL A 34 -21.56 27.38 5.45
C VAL A 34 -21.09 27.09 6.87
N SER A 35 -21.77 26.20 7.62
CA SER A 35 -21.35 25.85 8.98
C SER A 35 -20.01 25.13 9.01
N GLN A 36 -19.71 24.33 7.99
CA GLN A 36 -18.43 23.64 7.80
C GLN A 36 -17.31 24.55 7.26
N ARG A 37 -17.60 25.79 6.85
CA ARG A 37 -16.64 26.76 6.29
C ARG A 37 -15.84 26.18 5.10
N VAL A 38 -16.52 25.47 4.21
CA VAL A 38 -15.89 24.88 3.01
C VAL A 38 -15.58 25.94 1.95
N ASP A 39 -14.62 25.66 1.08
CA ASP A 39 -14.28 26.51 -0.06
C ASP A 39 -15.44 26.57 -1.08
N TYR A 40 -15.44 27.62 -1.92
CA TYR A 40 -16.54 27.86 -2.86
C TYR A 40 -16.78 26.70 -3.84
N ASP A 41 -15.72 26.05 -4.34
CA ASP A 41 -15.83 24.90 -5.24
C ASP A 41 -16.47 23.69 -4.55
N GLU A 42 -16.12 23.44 -3.29
CA GLU A 42 -16.71 22.38 -2.48
C GLU A 42 -18.16 22.69 -2.10
N PHE A 43 -18.47 23.95 -1.78
CA PHE A 43 -19.83 24.43 -1.58
C PHE A 43 -20.71 24.13 -2.80
N CYS A 44 -20.24 24.44 -4.00
CA CYS A 44 -20.97 24.16 -5.24
C CYS A 44 -21.27 22.67 -5.39
N LYS A 45 -20.30 21.79 -5.12
CA LYS A 45 -20.47 20.33 -5.22
C LYS A 45 -21.49 19.80 -4.21
N LEU A 46 -21.41 20.23 -2.95
CA LEU A 46 -22.32 19.80 -1.89
C LEU A 46 -23.77 20.23 -2.18
N VAL A 47 -23.96 21.47 -2.62
CA VAL A 47 -25.28 22.01 -2.92
C VAL A 47 -25.86 21.37 -4.19
N ALA A 48 -25.04 21.11 -5.20
CA ALA A 48 -25.47 20.42 -6.42
C ALA A 48 -25.93 18.97 -6.13
N GLY A 49 -25.23 18.25 -5.25
CA GLY A 49 -25.54 16.87 -4.89
C GLY A 49 -26.69 16.69 -3.87
N ALA A 50 -27.18 17.77 -3.25
CA ALA A 50 -28.09 17.71 -2.11
C ALA A 50 -29.44 17.02 -2.37
N HIS A 51 -29.90 17.04 -3.62
CA HIS A 51 -31.18 16.49 -4.04
C HIS A 51 -31.08 15.09 -4.65
N LEU A 52 -29.88 14.50 -4.65
CA LEU A 52 -29.66 13.15 -5.16
C LEU A 52 -30.21 12.13 -4.15
N LYS A 53 -31.00 11.17 -4.66
CA LYS A 53 -31.54 10.09 -3.84
C LYS A 53 -30.39 9.10 -3.52
N PRO A 54 -30.24 8.65 -2.25
CA PRO A 54 -29.29 7.62 -1.92
C PRO A 54 -29.52 6.38 -2.79
N VAL A 55 -28.47 5.91 -3.45
CA VAL A 55 -28.53 4.69 -4.24
C VAL A 55 -28.77 3.52 -3.28
N LYS A 56 -29.90 2.84 -3.42
CA LYS A 56 -30.20 1.66 -2.59
C LYS A 56 -29.19 0.56 -2.92
N PRO A 57 -28.60 -0.11 -1.91
CA PRO A 57 -27.74 -1.26 -2.15
C PRO A 57 -28.54 -2.33 -2.91
N CYS A 58 -27.96 -2.86 -3.99
CA CYS A 58 -28.56 -3.87 -4.88
C CYS A 58 -29.69 -3.38 -5.81
N SER A 59 -29.89 -2.07 -6.00
CA SER A 59 -30.75 -1.57 -7.08
C SER A 59 -30.13 -1.81 -8.47
N SER A 60 -30.96 -1.81 -9.52
CA SER A 60 -30.48 -1.83 -10.92
C SER A 60 -29.43 -0.74 -11.18
N ASP A 61 -29.63 0.45 -10.63
CA ASP A 61 -28.72 1.58 -10.76
C ASP A 61 -27.39 1.33 -10.02
N SER A 62 -27.46 0.68 -8.84
CA SER A 62 -26.25 0.30 -8.08
C SER A 62 -25.40 -0.73 -8.82
N ARG A 63 -26.01 -1.63 -9.62
CA ARG A 63 -25.29 -2.63 -10.42
C ARG A 63 -24.46 -2.02 -11.55
N ASN A 64 -24.89 -0.88 -12.09
CA ASN A 64 -24.11 -0.17 -13.12
C ASN A 64 -22.96 0.64 -12.52
N ILE A 65 -23.13 1.19 -11.31
CA ILE A 65 -22.07 1.89 -10.57
C ILE A 65 -21.04 0.90 -10.02
N SER A 66 -21.50 -0.26 -9.54
CA SER A 66 -20.69 -1.29 -8.89
C SER A 66 -20.14 -2.34 -9.85
N LYS A 67 -20.10 -2.08 -11.17
CA LYS A 67 -19.48 -3.03 -12.09
C LYS A 67 -18.00 -3.15 -11.75
N PRO A 68 -17.49 -4.35 -11.43
CA PRO A 68 -16.07 -4.59 -11.39
C PRO A 68 -15.48 -4.19 -12.75
N PHE A 69 -14.38 -3.46 -12.74
CA PHE A 69 -13.69 -3.08 -13.95
C PHE A 69 -13.20 -4.34 -14.68
N ASP A 70 -13.77 -4.64 -15.84
CA ASP A 70 -13.66 -5.93 -16.54
C ASP A 70 -12.33 -6.12 -17.31
N GLN A 71 -11.34 -5.23 -17.13
CA GLN A 71 -10.15 -5.23 -17.98
C GLN A 71 -9.08 -6.26 -17.59
N PHE A 72 -9.21 -7.02 -16.51
CA PHE A 72 -8.38 -8.20 -16.24
C PHE A 72 -9.09 -9.14 -15.27
N VAL A 73 -9.75 -10.19 -15.78
CA VAL A 73 -10.35 -11.24 -14.94
C VAL A 73 -9.31 -12.35 -14.73
N LEU A 74 -8.60 -12.31 -13.60
CA LEU A 74 -7.82 -13.44 -13.08
C LEU A 74 -8.76 -14.45 -12.36
N PRO A 75 -8.36 -15.73 -12.23
CA PRO A 75 -9.19 -16.79 -11.65
C PRO A 75 -9.62 -16.46 -10.22
N LYS A 76 -10.89 -16.74 -9.91
CA LYS A 76 -11.49 -16.53 -8.57
C LYS A 76 -10.70 -17.29 -7.51
N TYR A 77 -10.02 -16.54 -6.64
CA TYR A 77 -9.57 -17.02 -5.34
C TYR A 77 -10.75 -16.87 -4.37
N GLU A 78 -11.23 -17.97 -3.79
CA GLU A 78 -12.18 -17.95 -2.67
C GLU A 78 -11.38 -17.91 -1.36
N PRO A 79 -11.34 -16.77 -0.65
CA PRO A 79 -10.93 -16.78 0.74
C PRO A 79 -12.11 -17.30 1.57
N SER A 80 -11.86 -18.34 2.37
CA SER A 80 -12.76 -18.77 3.44
C SER A 80 -13.00 -17.60 4.40
N ILE A 81 -14.21 -17.06 4.43
CA ILE A 81 -14.62 -15.98 5.34
C ILE A 81 -14.96 -16.58 6.72
N PRO A 82 -14.31 -16.19 7.82
CA PRO A 82 -14.93 -16.23 9.13
C PRO A 82 -15.72 -14.94 9.36
N ALA A 83 -16.98 -15.09 9.74
CA ALA A 83 -17.86 -14.00 10.12
C ALA A 83 -17.43 -13.34 11.45
N ARG A 84 -17.24 -12.01 11.45
CA ARG A 84 -17.40 -11.07 12.58
C ARG A 84 -17.18 -9.66 12.03
N GLY A 85 -18.00 -8.65 12.29
CA GLY A 85 -18.68 -8.29 13.52
C GLY A 85 -18.24 -6.86 13.83
N THR A 86 -19.16 -5.91 13.78
CA THR A 86 -18.96 -4.50 14.13
C THR A 86 -18.29 -4.36 15.50
N ALA A 87 -17.10 -3.75 15.59
CA ALA A 87 -16.61 -3.17 16.84
C ALA A 87 -15.46 -2.17 16.65
N ALA A 88 -15.72 -0.97 17.17
CA ALA A 88 -14.84 -0.14 17.99
C ALA A 88 -13.46 0.28 17.47
N ILE A 89 -13.37 1.58 17.23
CA ILE A 89 -12.14 2.37 17.37
C ILE A 89 -11.62 2.19 18.80
N THR A 90 -10.45 1.59 18.97
CA THR A 90 -9.70 1.67 20.23
C THR A 90 -8.29 2.13 19.92
N THR A 91 -8.08 3.44 20.06
CA THR A 91 -6.77 4.00 20.35
C THR A 91 -6.41 3.55 21.77
N THR A 92 -5.23 2.96 21.96
CA THR A 92 -4.21 3.21 23.01
C THR A 92 -3.37 1.95 23.28
N GLN A 93 -2.05 2.17 23.38
CA GLN A 93 -1.00 1.35 24.04
C GLN A 93 -0.06 0.47 23.19
N LEU A 94 1.06 1.11 22.83
CA LEU A 94 2.43 0.76 23.21
C LEU A 94 2.67 -0.67 23.72
N SER A 95 2.81 -1.60 22.80
CA SER A 95 3.71 -2.75 22.94
C SER A 95 4.55 -2.81 21.67
N SER A 96 5.87 -2.84 21.84
CA SER A 96 6.87 -2.88 20.77
C SER A 96 6.92 -4.27 20.14
N SER A 97 5.80 -4.70 19.57
CA SER A 97 5.71 -5.86 18.71
C SER A 97 5.13 -5.39 17.39
N PHE A 98 5.90 -5.55 16.32
CA PHE A 98 5.36 -5.36 14.99
C PHE A 98 4.41 -6.52 14.68
N GLU A 99 3.25 -6.22 14.14
CA GLU A 99 2.30 -7.21 13.66
C GLU A 99 2.50 -7.39 12.15
N LYS A 100 2.24 -8.60 11.64
CA LYS A 100 2.39 -8.90 10.21
C LYS A 100 1.38 -8.04 9.43
N PRO A 101 1.84 -7.17 8.52
CA PRO A 101 0.94 -6.35 7.74
C PRO A 101 0.08 -7.23 6.83
N THR A 102 -1.22 -6.96 6.84
CA THR A 102 -2.20 -7.72 6.05
C THR A 102 -2.35 -7.18 4.62
N ASP A 103 -2.07 -5.89 4.42
CA ASP A 103 -2.20 -5.21 3.12
C ASP A 103 -1.19 -4.06 2.97
N LEU A 104 -0.95 -3.59 1.74
CA LEU A 104 0.01 -2.53 1.40
C LEU A 104 -0.20 -1.24 2.21
N ASN A 105 -1.45 -0.87 2.43
CA ASN A 105 -1.80 0.34 3.18
C ASN A 105 -1.43 0.23 4.67
N ASP A 106 -1.59 -0.97 5.24
CA ASP A 106 -1.22 -1.23 6.63
C ASP A 106 0.30 -1.23 6.80
N PHE A 107 1.03 -1.81 5.83
CA PHE A 107 2.48 -1.69 5.76
C PHE A 107 2.92 -0.22 5.67
N THR A 108 2.40 0.53 4.71
CA THR A 108 2.81 1.93 4.47
C THR A 108 2.52 2.80 5.69
N ARG A 109 1.37 2.58 6.34
CA ARG A 109 0.98 3.29 7.56
C ARG A 109 1.91 2.96 8.72
N THR A 110 2.26 1.69 8.92
CA THR A 110 3.17 1.25 9.99
C THR A 110 4.60 1.69 9.72
N TRP A 111 5.06 1.60 8.48
CA TRP A 111 6.36 2.10 8.01
C TRP A 111 6.50 3.60 8.33
N ARG A 112 5.55 4.43 7.91
CA ARG A 112 5.61 5.89 8.11
C ARG A 112 5.44 6.32 9.58
N ARG A 113 4.69 5.57 10.40
CA ARG A 113 4.36 5.97 11.79
C ARG A 113 5.31 5.39 12.82
N LYS A 114 5.68 4.11 12.68
CA LYS A 114 6.45 3.36 13.68
C LYS A 114 7.93 3.18 13.29
N CYS A 115 8.28 3.14 12.00
CA CYS A 115 9.65 2.88 11.55
C CYS A 115 10.41 4.20 11.28
N LYS A 116 10.73 4.93 12.35
CA LYS A 116 11.43 6.23 12.26
C LYS A 116 12.95 6.10 12.22
N THR A 117 13.50 5.08 12.88
CA THR A 117 14.93 4.79 12.89
C THR A 117 15.23 3.60 11.97
N ASP A 118 16.47 3.50 11.49
CA ASP A 118 16.88 2.39 10.62
C ASP A 118 16.82 1.04 11.36
N GLY A 119 17.11 1.03 12.67
CA GLY A 119 16.93 -0.15 13.52
C GLY A 119 15.47 -0.62 13.62
N ASP A 120 14.50 0.31 13.67
CA ASP A 120 13.07 -0.05 13.69
C ASP A 120 12.62 -0.60 12.33
N LYS A 121 13.12 -0.05 11.22
CA LYS A 121 12.86 -0.57 9.87
C LYS A 121 13.35 -2.01 9.73
N LEU A 122 14.56 -2.32 10.20
CA LEU A 122 15.11 -3.68 10.16
C LEU A 122 14.31 -4.66 11.02
N LYS A 123 13.92 -4.26 12.24
CA LYS A 123 13.05 -5.08 13.09
C LYS A 123 11.71 -5.37 12.42
N TYR A 124 11.11 -4.37 11.77
CA TYR A 124 9.86 -4.57 11.04
C TYR A 124 10.02 -5.47 9.82
N LEU A 125 11.10 -5.31 9.05
CA LEU A 125 11.43 -6.16 7.91
C LEU A 125 11.73 -7.61 8.31
N ARG A 126 12.27 -7.85 9.52
CA ARG A 126 12.48 -9.21 10.05
C ARG A 126 11.18 -9.90 10.47
N VAL A 127 10.17 -9.14 10.88
CA VAL A 127 8.81 -9.67 11.16
C VAL A 127 8.05 -9.95 9.87
N LEU A 128 8.45 -9.32 8.77
CA LEU A 128 7.87 -9.54 7.46
C LEU A 128 8.47 -10.79 6.80
N ASP A 129 7.60 -11.68 6.31
CA ASP A 129 8.05 -12.79 5.48
C ASP A 129 8.59 -12.26 4.14
N VAL A 130 9.89 -12.45 3.90
CA VAL A 130 10.60 -12.01 2.69
C VAL A 130 9.95 -12.58 1.41
N ASP A 131 9.33 -13.75 1.51
CA ASP A 131 8.63 -14.40 0.40
C ASP A 131 7.19 -13.87 0.20
N ALA A 132 6.61 -13.19 1.20
CA ALA A 132 5.29 -12.57 1.11
C ALA A 132 5.35 -11.11 0.58
N LEU A 133 6.54 -10.52 0.50
CA LEU A 133 6.75 -9.16 -0.03
C LEU A 133 6.16 -8.96 -1.44
N PRO A 134 6.37 -9.88 -2.41
CA PRO A 134 5.74 -9.77 -3.73
C PRO A 134 4.21 -9.85 -3.72
N ILE A 135 3.65 -10.51 -2.71
CA ILE A 135 2.20 -10.60 -2.52
C ILE A 135 1.65 -9.31 -1.88
N LEU A 136 2.44 -8.66 -1.04
CA LEU A 136 2.06 -7.42 -0.36
C LEU A 136 2.16 -6.20 -1.29
N PHE A 137 3.21 -6.14 -2.11
CA PHE A 137 3.47 -5.04 -3.06
C PHE A 137 3.06 -5.39 -4.50
N ARG A 138 1.89 -6.02 -4.67
CA ARG A 138 1.39 -6.52 -5.98
C ARG A 138 1.25 -5.44 -7.05
N THR A 139 0.87 -4.24 -6.66
CA THR A 139 0.58 -3.15 -7.60
C THR A 139 1.85 -2.39 -7.94
N GLU A 140 2.54 -1.89 -6.92
CA GLU A 140 3.80 -1.15 -7.03
C GLU A 140 4.41 -0.97 -5.64
N MET A 141 5.72 -0.73 -5.59
CA MET A 141 6.42 -0.29 -4.39
C MET A 141 6.80 1.19 -4.53
N ASP A 142 6.45 1.99 -3.53
CA ASP A 142 6.82 3.41 -3.44
C ASP A 142 8.36 3.55 -3.39
N PRO A 143 8.98 4.36 -4.27
CA PRO A 143 10.43 4.60 -4.27
C PRO A 143 10.98 5.04 -2.90
N VAL A 144 10.18 5.79 -2.11
CA VAL A 144 10.59 6.24 -0.77
C VAL A 144 10.71 5.06 0.20
N ILE A 145 9.90 4.01 0.02
CA ILE A 145 9.99 2.79 0.82
C ILE A 145 11.26 2.02 0.41
N LEU A 146 11.54 1.91 -0.90
CA LEU A 146 12.77 1.28 -1.39
C LEU A 146 14.01 1.97 -0.82
N ASP A 147 14.07 3.30 -0.92
CA ASP A 147 15.18 4.10 -0.39
C ASP A 147 15.36 3.85 1.11
N GLY A 148 14.26 3.80 1.86
CA GLY A 148 14.29 3.52 3.29
C GLY A 148 14.77 2.10 3.64
N ILE A 149 14.47 1.09 2.81
CA ILE A 149 14.96 -0.28 2.96
C ILE A 149 16.46 -0.36 2.66
N VAL A 150 16.89 0.25 1.56
CA VAL A 150 18.30 0.28 1.15
C VAL A 150 19.15 1.02 2.19
N GLU A 151 18.67 2.14 2.73
CA GLU A 151 19.33 2.85 3.82
C GLU A 151 19.55 1.94 5.02
N ALA A 152 18.50 1.25 5.46
CA ALA A 152 18.56 0.38 6.62
C ALA A 152 19.51 -0.81 6.40
N LEU A 153 19.56 -1.37 5.19
CA LEU A 153 20.52 -2.40 4.81
C LEU A 153 21.95 -1.86 4.78
N HIS A 154 22.18 -0.67 4.23
CA HIS A 154 23.50 -0.05 4.18
C HIS A 154 24.04 0.18 5.59
N THR A 155 23.23 0.74 6.50
CA THR A 155 23.61 0.92 7.91
C THR A 155 23.94 -0.41 8.58
N MET A 156 23.19 -1.48 8.28
CA MET A 156 23.44 -2.80 8.88
C MET A 156 24.68 -3.52 8.32
N LEU A 157 24.99 -3.37 7.04
CA LEU A 157 26.08 -4.10 6.36
C LEU A 157 27.39 -3.31 6.23
N CYS A 158 27.34 -1.98 6.22
CA CYS A 158 28.50 -1.13 6.02
C CYS A 158 28.92 -0.37 7.29
N GLU A 159 28.03 -0.17 8.27
CA GLU A 159 28.47 0.33 9.58
C GLU A 159 28.92 -0.83 10.48
N PRO A 160 30.12 -0.74 11.07
CA PRO A 160 30.68 -1.82 11.87
C PRO A 160 29.94 -1.91 13.20
N VAL A 161 29.06 -2.90 13.35
CA VAL A 161 28.55 -3.31 14.66
C VAL A 161 29.57 -4.29 15.26
N PRO A 162 30.20 -3.97 16.40
CA PRO A 162 31.34 -4.73 16.95
C PRO A 162 30.97 -6.05 17.65
N GLU A 163 29.80 -6.65 17.39
CA GLU A 163 29.36 -7.84 18.12
C GLU A 163 28.75 -8.90 17.18
N CYS A 164 29.34 -10.10 17.21
CA CYS A 164 28.90 -11.37 16.61
C CYS A 164 29.28 -11.63 15.13
N GLU A 165 30.51 -12.11 14.90
CA GLU A 165 31.00 -12.67 13.62
C GLU A 165 30.14 -13.82 13.05
N GLY A 166 29.28 -14.44 13.87
CA GLY A 166 28.36 -15.51 13.46
C GLY A 166 27.08 -15.04 12.74
N ASP A 167 26.64 -13.81 12.98
CA ASP A 167 25.38 -13.28 12.41
C ASP A 167 25.56 -12.63 11.04
N ILE A 168 26.80 -12.34 10.64
CA ILE A 168 27.10 -11.59 9.40
C ILE A 168 26.68 -12.38 8.16
N LEU A 169 26.94 -13.69 8.12
CA LEU A 169 26.61 -14.53 6.96
C LEU A 169 25.09 -14.73 6.82
N GLU A 170 24.39 -15.02 7.92
CA GLU A 170 22.93 -15.15 7.93
C GLU A 170 22.26 -13.81 7.58
N THR A 171 22.82 -12.71 8.05
CA THR A 171 22.38 -11.35 7.72
C THR A 171 22.59 -11.03 6.24
N ASN A 172 23.74 -11.37 5.66
CA ASN A 172 24.02 -11.23 4.23
C ASN A 172 23.07 -12.08 3.39
N ARG A 173 22.82 -13.34 3.80
CA ARG A 173 21.88 -14.23 3.13
C ARG A 173 20.44 -13.73 3.22
N TRP A 174 20.03 -13.19 4.36
CA TRP A 174 18.71 -12.55 4.51
C TRP A 174 18.59 -11.30 3.63
N ALA A 175 19.59 -10.42 3.61
CA ALA A 175 19.61 -9.23 2.76
C ALA A 175 19.54 -9.58 1.27
N LEU A 176 20.28 -10.60 0.82
CA LEU A 176 20.20 -11.07 -0.57
C LEU A 176 18.83 -11.65 -0.92
N ARG A 177 18.22 -12.44 -0.02
CA ARG A 177 16.85 -12.92 -0.23
C ARG A 177 15.87 -11.76 -0.34
N LEU A 178 16.02 -10.74 0.51
CA LEU A 178 15.20 -9.55 0.49
C LEU A 178 15.33 -8.78 -0.83
N LEU A 179 16.55 -8.50 -1.25
CA LEU A 179 16.83 -7.82 -2.53
C LEU A 179 16.34 -8.65 -3.73
N THR A 180 16.49 -9.98 -3.68
CA THR A 180 15.97 -10.87 -4.71
C THR A 180 14.44 -10.80 -4.78
N SER A 181 13.75 -10.83 -3.64
CA SER A 181 12.29 -10.66 -3.59
C SER A 181 11.86 -9.29 -4.12
N ILE A 182 12.60 -8.23 -3.81
CA ILE A 182 12.35 -6.88 -4.31
C ILE A 182 12.52 -6.81 -5.85
N SER A 183 13.54 -7.47 -6.41
CA SER A 183 13.75 -7.51 -7.86
C SER A 183 12.62 -8.21 -8.64
N ARG A 184 11.79 -9.00 -7.95
CA ARG A 184 10.64 -9.72 -8.53
C ARG A 184 9.32 -8.96 -8.42
N LEU A 185 9.34 -7.76 -7.84
CA LEU A 185 8.15 -6.93 -7.69
C LEU A 185 7.66 -6.41 -9.03
N ASN A 186 6.34 -6.22 -9.13
CA ASN A 186 5.74 -5.60 -10.29
C ASN A 186 6.19 -4.13 -10.37
N ARG A 187 6.51 -3.65 -11.58
CA ARG A 187 7.02 -2.29 -11.83
C ARG A 187 8.35 -1.94 -11.11
N PHE A 188 9.12 -2.94 -10.67
CA PHE A 188 10.43 -2.74 -10.05
C PHE A 188 11.37 -1.85 -10.89
N GLU A 189 11.41 -2.06 -12.21
CA GLU A 189 12.18 -1.24 -13.16
C GLU A 189 11.80 0.25 -13.10
N THR A 190 10.52 0.54 -12.90
CA THR A 190 10.03 1.91 -12.76
C THR A 190 10.42 2.47 -11.39
N THR A 191 10.24 1.68 -10.32
CA THR A 191 10.64 2.09 -8.96
C THR A 191 12.13 2.40 -8.89
N ILE A 192 12.99 1.61 -9.53
CA ILE A 192 14.44 1.86 -9.53
C ILE A 192 14.83 3.07 -10.39
N THR A 193 14.14 3.32 -11.52
CA THR A 193 14.39 4.54 -12.30
C THR A 193 14.00 5.83 -11.56
N PHE A 194 13.06 5.75 -10.62
CA PHE A 194 12.67 6.86 -9.76
C PHE A 194 13.42 6.91 -8.44
N ALA A 195 14.10 5.83 -8.06
CA ALA A 195 14.97 5.82 -6.89
C ALA A 195 16.11 6.82 -7.10
N ALA A 196 16.44 7.58 -6.06
CA ALA A 196 17.43 8.62 -6.18
C ALA A 196 18.83 8.02 -6.42
N GLY A 197 19.69 8.67 -7.21
CA GLY A 197 21.07 8.21 -7.46
C GLY A 197 21.94 7.90 -6.21
N PRO A 198 21.72 8.49 -5.02
CA PRO A 198 22.35 8.03 -3.78
C PRO A 198 22.03 6.58 -3.41
N THR A 199 20.81 6.12 -3.69
CA THR A 199 20.34 4.76 -3.41
C THR A 199 21.08 3.73 -4.25
N GLU A 200 21.34 4.03 -5.52
CA GLU A 200 22.15 3.18 -6.41
C GLU A 200 23.57 2.99 -5.87
N LYS A 201 24.21 4.08 -5.40
CA LYS A 201 25.54 4.02 -4.80
C LYS A 201 25.56 3.19 -3.52
N LYS A 202 24.51 3.29 -2.69
CA LYS A 202 24.38 2.49 -1.46
C LYS A 202 24.15 1.01 -1.77
N LEU A 203 23.34 0.70 -2.78
CA LEU A 203 23.18 -0.67 -3.29
C LEU A 203 24.51 -1.23 -3.78
N ALA A 204 25.32 -0.44 -4.50
CA ALA A 204 26.64 -0.86 -4.97
C ALA A 204 27.53 -1.26 -3.79
N ALA A 205 27.61 -0.38 -2.78
CA ALA A 205 28.38 -0.62 -1.57
C ALA A 205 27.91 -1.86 -0.80
N ILE A 206 26.60 -2.12 -0.73
CA ILE A 206 26.04 -3.33 -0.13
C ILE A 206 26.49 -4.59 -0.89
N PHE A 207 26.35 -4.60 -2.21
CA PHE A 207 26.78 -5.76 -3.02
C PHE A 207 28.29 -5.97 -2.97
N ASP A 208 29.09 -4.90 -2.95
CA ASP A 208 30.54 -4.98 -2.81
C ASP A 208 30.94 -5.53 -1.43
N SER A 209 30.30 -5.09 -0.34
CA SER A 209 30.52 -5.64 1.01
C SER A 209 30.20 -7.13 1.10
N ILE A 210 29.09 -7.56 0.48
CA ILE A 210 28.69 -8.98 0.43
C ILE A 210 29.70 -9.78 -0.40
N LEU A 211 30.15 -9.26 -1.55
CA LEU A 211 31.14 -9.93 -2.41
C LEU A 211 32.51 -10.07 -1.73
N VAL A 212 32.97 -9.02 -1.03
CA VAL A 212 34.22 -9.06 -0.24
C VAL A 212 34.11 -10.10 0.88
N SER A 213 32.96 -10.14 1.58
CA SER A 213 32.71 -11.12 2.65
C SER A 213 32.70 -12.56 2.15
N VAL A 214 32.16 -12.81 0.93
CA VAL A 214 32.15 -14.14 0.29
C VAL A 214 33.55 -14.51 -0.22
N SER A 215 34.30 -13.56 -0.76
CA SER A 215 35.66 -13.80 -1.32
C SER A 215 36.70 -14.07 -0.24
N SER A 216 36.57 -13.45 0.94
CA SER A 216 37.46 -13.65 2.09
C SER A 216 37.47 -15.09 2.63
N ARG A 217 36.46 -15.90 2.28
CA ARG A 217 36.24 -17.24 2.85
C ARG A 217 36.23 -18.36 1.80
N GLY A 218 36.55 -18.03 0.55
CA GLY A 218 36.51 -18.92 -0.61
C GLY A 218 37.67 -19.92 -0.75
N ASP A 219 38.42 -20.22 0.30
CA ASP A 219 39.61 -21.09 0.21
C ASP A 219 39.33 -22.59 0.48
N GLU A 220 38.07 -23.03 0.72
CA GLU A 220 37.84 -24.44 1.14
C GLU A 220 36.73 -25.27 0.48
N THR A 221 35.87 -24.79 -0.44
CA THR A 221 34.88 -25.71 -1.10
C THR A 221 34.46 -25.31 -2.53
N ASP A 222 35.22 -25.77 -3.53
CA ASP A 222 34.91 -25.61 -4.96
C ASP A 222 33.68 -26.44 -5.39
N GLY A 223 32.53 -25.79 -5.59
CA GLY A 223 31.39 -26.40 -6.27
C GLY A 223 30.04 -25.72 -6.04
N GLU A 224 29.76 -25.25 -4.82
CA GLU A 224 28.46 -24.65 -4.43
C GLU A 224 28.55 -23.12 -4.23
N LEU A 225 29.77 -22.59 -4.13
CA LEU A 225 30.07 -21.17 -3.96
C LEU A 225 29.99 -20.37 -5.26
N ASP A 226 30.31 -20.97 -6.41
CA ASP A 226 30.33 -20.26 -7.70
C ASP A 226 28.90 -19.94 -8.20
N THR A 227 27.92 -20.78 -7.82
CA THR A 227 26.49 -20.48 -8.00
C THR A 227 26.03 -19.31 -7.15
N SER A 228 26.61 -19.10 -5.96
CA SER A 228 26.25 -18.00 -5.07
C SER A 228 26.83 -16.67 -5.56
N ALA A 229 28.10 -16.64 -5.98
CA ALA A 229 28.71 -15.44 -6.56
C ALA A 229 28.06 -15.02 -7.88
N THR A 230 27.70 -15.99 -8.73
CA THR A 230 26.99 -15.73 -9.99
C THR A 230 25.56 -15.24 -9.74
N ALA A 231 24.85 -15.79 -8.74
CA ALA A 231 23.52 -15.31 -8.35
C ALA A 231 23.57 -13.87 -7.80
N ILE A 232 24.59 -13.53 -6.99
CA ILE A 232 24.78 -12.15 -6.50
C ILE A 232 24.99 -11.19 -7.68
N ARG A 233 25.80 -11.57 -8.67
CA ARG A 233 26.02 -10.77 -9.88
C ARG A 233 24.75 -10.64 -10.74
N ASP A 234 23.94 -11.69 -10.87
CA ASP A 234 22.65 -11.62 -11.59
C ASP A 234 21.67 -10.68 -10.89
N VAL A 235 21.55 -10.77 -9.57
CA VAL A 235 20.69 -9.85 -8.80
C VAL A 235 21.21 -8.42 -8.93
N ARG A 236 22.52 -8.20 -8.77
CA ARG A 236 23.15 -6.88 -8.95
C ARG A 236 22.86 -6.29 -10.33
N ALA A 237 22.97 -7.07 -11.41
CA ALA A 237 22.65 -6.63 -12.76
C ALA A 237 21.18 -6.19 -12.92
N ARG A 238 20.24 -6.83 -12.23
CA ARG A 238 18.81 -6.42 -12.24
C ARG A 238 18.60 -5.08 -11.55
N PHE A 239 19.40 -4.76 -10.53
CA PHE A 239 19.37 -3.43 -9.92
C PHE A 239 20.10 -2.36 -10.75
N ARG A 240 20.70 -2.73 -11.90
CA ARG A 240 21.49 -1.83 -12.77
C ARG A 240 22.70 -1.19 -12.06
N VAL A 241 23.30 -1.92 -11.11
CA VAL A 241 24.45 -1.50 -10.28
C VAL A 241 25.65 -2.41 -10.48
#